data_AF-A0AAX4P777-F1
#
_entry.id   AF-A0AAX4P777-F1
#
_cell.length_a   1.000
_cell.length_b   1.000
_cell.length_c   1.000
_cell.angle_alpha   90.00
_cell.angle_beta   90.00
_cell.angle_gamma   90.00
#
_symmetry.space_group_name_H-M   'P 1'
#
loop_
_entity.id
_entity.type
_entity.pdbx_description
1 polymer ?
#
loop_
_entity_poly.entity_id
_entity_poly.type
_entity_poly.pdbx_seq_one_letter_code
_entity_poly.pdbx_strand_id
1 'polypeptide(L)'
;MKNAALIALVAAAALVLASTNPVLAEGDDDHDDHAHAHGHKCACEAKEFNFTISCDDLGTTEIESAIEFLKNPANDCKEKLKCEREYLILQAHHDHCPSDVLPKGAEQDFHDFEDSYSDCMIVRQYNAKLSDCAKVECTDTAAFTKAAADLKDNDCMTSCDSDVCVSAIQTILMGHDTCGEGEVPVEVEKALHDYEEICEANLCNTSSGPVDIFQETCEEEGDHKEEGKKEEGKDDHDHDHEGEEKEASSDGG
;
A
#
# COMPACT_ATOMS: atom_id res chain seq x y z
N MET A 1 -32.02 -41.13 -35.89
CA MET A 1 -30.98 -42.17 -35.68
C MET A 1 -30.12 -41.65 -34.52
N LYS A 2 -30.55 -41.86 -33.27
CA LYS A 2 -30.01 -42.88 -32.34
C LYS A 2 -28.48 -42.95 -32.37
N ASN A 3 -27.84 -42.40 -31.34
CA ASN A 3 -26.97 -43.18 -30.46
C ASN A 3 -26.75 -42.42 -29.13
N ALA A 4 -27.33 -43.00 -28.09
CA ALA A 4 -27.04 -42.75 -26.69
C ALA A 4 -26.36 -44.03 -26.15
N ALA A 5 -25.32 -43.88 -25.33
CA ALA A 5 -24.70 -44.86 -24.41
C ALA A 5 -23.23 -44.43 -24.17
N LEU A 6 -22.61 -44.53 -23.00
CA LEU A 6 -22.99 -45.12 -21.72
C LEU A 6 -22.07 -44.53 -20.64
N ILE A 7 -22.58 -44.52 -19.42
CA ILE A 7 -21.97 -44.14 -18.14
C ILE A 7 -20.76 -45.03 -17.81
N ALA A 8 -19.71 -44.45 -17.21
CA ALA A 8 -18.80 -45.17 -16.32
C ALA A 8 -18.42 -44.27 -15.13
N LEU A 9 -19.08 -44.51 -13.99
CA LEU A 9 -18.59 -44.10 -12.68
C LEU A 9 -17.35 -44.93 -12.35
N VAL A 10 -16.26 -44.28 -11.94
CA VAL A 10 -15.22 -44.91 -11.14
C VAL A 10 -14.99 -44.04 -9.91
N ALA A 11 -15.55 -44.49 -8.79
CA ALA A 11 -15.17 -44.03 -7.47
C ALA A 11 -13.83 -44.68 -7.11
N ALA A 12 -12.82 -43.86 -6.81
CA ALA A 12 -11.61 -44.29 -6.14
C ALA A 12 -11.50 -43.51 -4.84
N ALA A 13 -11.76 -44.21 -3.73
CA ALA A 13 -11.48 -43.77 -2.38
C ALA A 13 -10.08 -44.26 -1.95
N ALA A 14 -9.56 -43.61 -0.90
CA ALA A 14 -8.30 -43.83 -0.18
C ALA A 14 -7.10 -43.03 -0.76
N LEU A 15 -6.25 -42.38 0.04
CA LEU A 15 -5.89 -42.63 1.44
C LEU A 15 -5.31 -41.32 2.02
N VAL A 16 -5.85 -40.83 3.14
CA VAL A 16 -5.24 -39.76 3.93
C VAL A 16 -4.07 -40.35 4.71
N LEU A 17 -2.85 -39.93 4.41
CA LEU A 17 -1.68 -40.14 5.27
C LEU A 17 -1.36 -38.81 5.95
N ALA A 18 -1.81 -38.68 7.19
CA ALA A 18 -1.38 -37.64 8.10
C ALA A 18 0.06 -37.96 8.55
N SER A 19 1.03 -37.25 7.99
CA SER A 19 2.39 -37.19 8.54
C SER A 19 2.45 -36.04 9.55
N THR A 20 2.27 -36.37 10.83
CA THR A 20 2.56 -35.46 11.94
C THR A 20 4.08 -35.37 12.12
N ASN A 21 4.71 -34.34 11.56
CA ASN A 21 6.04 -33.93 12.02
C ASN A 21 5.88 -32.97 13.21
N PRO A 22 6.64 -33.16 14.29
CA PRO A 22 6.58 -32.29 15.45
C PRO A 22 7.13 -30.90 15.10
N VAL A 23 6.33 -29.88 15.42
CA VAL A 23 6.71 -28.48 15.49
C VAL A 23 7.81 -28.35 16.55
N LEU A 24 9.04 -28.08 16.10
CA LEU A 24 10.03 -27.41 16.93
C LEU A 24 9.81 -25.92 16.68
N ALA A 25 9.20 -25.27 17.67
CA ALA A 25 9.12 -23.84 17.78
C ALA A 25 10.52 -23.34 18.15
N GLU A 26 11.17 -22.70 17.20
CA GLU A 26 12.26 -21.75 17.44
C GLU A 26 11.71 -20.42 16.93
N GLY A 27 10.80 -19.83 17.71
CA GLY A 27 10.35 -18.46 17.52
C GLY A 27 11.38 -17.55 18.15
N ASP A 28 12.34 -17.10 17.33
CA ASP A 28 12.89 -15.75 17.42
C ASP A 28 12.39 -15.02 16.17
N ASP A 29 11.08 -14.84 16.19
CA ASP A 29 10.37 -13.91 15.34
C ASP A 29 10.46 -12.55 16.05
N ASP A 30 11.57 -11.84 15.86
CA ASP A 30 11.57 -10.37 15.93
C ASP A 30 10.76 -9.89 14.71
N HIS A 31 9.44 -10.14 14.75
CA HIS A 31 8.51 -9.32 14.01
C HIS A 31 8.51 -8.00 14.75
N ASP A 32 9.24 -7.02 14.21
CA ASP A 32 8.90 -5.63 14.43
C ASP A 32 7.41 -5.53 14.11
N ASP A 33 6.62 -5.49 15.18
CA ASP A 33 5.22 -5.10 15.17
C ASP A 33 5.20 -3.65 14.68
N HIS A 34 5.32 -3.46 13.36
CA HIS A 34 5.02 -2.21 12.67
C HIS A 34 3.52 -2.00 12.88
N ALA A 35 3.21 -1.38 14.01
CA ALA A 35 1.88 -0.98 14.38
C ALA A 35 1.26 -0.25 13.18
N HIS A 36 0.21 -0.86 12.60
CA HIS A 36 -0.64 -0.29 11.57
C HIS A 36 -1.42 0.91 12.14
N ALA A 37 -0.72 1.99 12.49
CA ALA A 37 -1.25 3.16 13.15
C ALA A 37 -1.05 4.36 12.22
N HIS A 38 -1.99 4.52 11.30
CA HIS A 38 -2.16 5.68 10.40
C HIS A 38 -1.03 5.86 9.39
N GLY A 39 -1.22 5.32 8.19
CA GLY A 39 -0.25 5.31 7.09
C GLY A 39 0.50 6.63 6.89
N HIS A 40 1.78 6.49 6.55
CA HIS A 40 2.70 7.58 6.23
C HIS A 40 2.05 8.60 5.31
N LYS A 41 2.31 9.89 5.50
CA LYS A 41 1.79 10.93 4.59
C LYS A 41 2.85 11.26 3.56
N CYS A 42 2.53 11.23 2.26
CA CYS A 42 3.54 11.51 1.23
C CYS A 42 4.15 12.92 1.35
N ALA A 43 3.41 13.88 1.90
CA ALA A 43 3.94 15.21 2.19
C ALA A 43 5.05 15.21 3.26
N CYS A 44 5.04 14.23 4.16
CA CYS A 44 6.07 14.03 5.17
C CYS A 44 7.26 13.28 4.59
N GLU A 45 7.01 12.24 3.80
CA GLU A 45 8.03 11.54 3.03
C GLU A 45 8.80 12.50 2.11
N ALA A 46 8.11 13.41 1.42
CA ALA A 46 8.71 14.44 0.60
C ALA A 46 9.66 15.37 1.38
N LYS A 47 9.32 15.71 2.63
CA LYS A 47 10.16 16.52 3.51
C LYS A 47 11.38 15.73 4.00
N GLU A 48 11.18 14.48 4.38
CA GLU A 48 12.23 13.59 4.90
C GLU A 48 13.26 13.25 3.82
N PHE A 49 12.79 12.78 2.66
CA PHE A 49 13.63 12.38 1.53
C PHE A 49 14.01 13.55 0.60
N ASN A 50 13.60 14.77 0.95
CA ASN A 50 13.92 16.02 0.26
C ASN A 50 13.64 15.94 -1.25
N PHE A 51 12.38 15.64 -1.60
CA PHE A 51 11.84 15.74 -2.95
C PHE A 51 10.62 16.68 -2.96
N THR A 52 10.19 17.06 -4.16
CA THR A 52 9.01 17.93 -4.34
C THR A 52 7.88 17.18 -5.01
N ILE A 53 6.64 17.51 -4.66
CA ILE A 53 5.46 16.99 -5.33
C ILE A 53 4.91 18.11 -6.20
N SER A 54 4.93 17.92 -7.52
CA SER A 54 4.47 18.91 -8.50
C SER A 54 3.85 18.21 -9.70
N CYS A 55 2.73 18.74 -10.20
CA CYS A 55 2.04 18.19 -11.37
C CYS A 55 2.35 18.98 -12.66
N ASP A 56 3.54 19.60 -12.71
CA ASP A 56 4.05 20.31 -13.89
C ASP A 56 5.18 19.53 -14.58
N ASP A 57 5.72 20.08 -15.67
CA ASP A 57 6.79 19.44 -16.46
C ASP A 57 8.02 19.02 -15.62
N LEU A 58 8.30 19.74 -14.52
CA LEU A 58 9.41 19.40 -13.63
C LEU A 58 9.09 18.13 -12.84
N GLY A 59 7.88 18.01 -12.32
CA GLY A 59 7.40 16.78 -11.68
C GLY A 59 7.42 15.60 -12.64
N THR A 60 6.90 15.75 -13.86
CA THR A 60 6.96 14.71 -14.89
C THR A 60 8.41 14.24 -15.15
N THR A 61 9.36 15.17 -15.22
CA THR A 61 10.80 14.85 -15.39
C THR A 61 11.37 14.10 -14.18
N GLU A 62 10.94 14.46 -12.96
CA GLU A 62 11.36 13.79 -11.72
C GLU A 62 10.84 12.35 -11.67
N ILE A 63 9.58 12.12 -12.05
CA ILE A 63 8.96 10.79 -12.15
C ILE A 63 9.70 9.91 -13.17
N GLU A 64 9.98 10.44 -14.37
CA GLU A 64 10.73 9.69 -15.40
C GLU A 64 12.11 9.26 -14.89
N SER A 65 12.79 10.15 -14.15
CA SER A 65 14.10 9.88 -13.57
C SER A 65 14.03 8.81 -12.47
N ALA A 66 12.99 8.86 -11.63
CA ALA A 66 12.74 7.87 -10.58
C ALA A 66 12.47 6.48 -11.17
N ILE A 67 11.60 6.40 -12.19
CA ILE A 67 11.31 5.16 -12.91
C ILE A 67 12.58 4.58 -13.55
N GLU A 68 13.38 5.40 -14.25
CA GLU A 68 14.65 4.93 -14.84
C GLU A 68 15.59 4.38 -13.76
N PHE A 69 15.64 5.03 -12.60
CA PHE A 69 16.47 4.58 -11.48
C PHE A 69 15.98 3.24 -10.92
N LEU A 70 14.69 3.10 -10.64
CA LEU A 70 14.10 1.86 -10.09
C LEU A 70 14.30 0.68 -11.03
N LYS A 71 14.11 0.89 -12.34
CA LYS A 71 14.21 -0.16 -13.36
C LYS A 71 15.65 -0.58 -13.68
N ASN A 72 16.64 0.23 -13.29
CA ASN A 72 18.03 -0.09 -13.58
C ASN A 72 18.56 -1.18 -12.64
N PRO A 73 18.85 -2.40 -13.14
CA PRO A 73 19.30 -3.50 -12.28
C PRO A 73 20.64 -3.23 -11.60
N ALA A 74 21.44 -2.27 -12.09
CA ALA A 74 22.70 -1.88 -11.45
C ALA A 74 22.50 -1.19 -10.09
N ASN A 75 21.30 -0.66 -9.82
CA ASN A 75 20.98 -0.04 -8.54
C ASN A 75 20.62 -1.06 -7.45
N ASP A 76 20.25 -2.29 -7.84
CA ASP A 76 20.00 -3.42 -6.94
C ASP A 76 18.99 -3.05 -5.83
N CYS A 77 17.78 -2.70 -6.27
CA CYS A 77 16.69 -2.25 -5.45
C CYS A 77 16.00 -3.43 -4.75
N LYS A 78 16.44 -3.72 -3.52
CA LYS A 78 15.86 -4.72 -2.60
C LYS A 78 15.80 -4.11 -1.19
N GLU A 79 15.06 -3.01 -1.03
CA GLU A 79 14.99 -2.25 0.24
C GLU A 79 16.23 -1.37 0.52
N LYS A 80 16.53 -0.47 -0.42
CA LYS A 80 17.51 0.59 -0.19
C LYS A 80 16.76 1.90 -0.05
N LEU A 81 17.12 2.71 0.96
CA LEU A 81 16.58 4.06 1.17
C LEU A 81 16.56 4.92 -0.10
N LYS A 82 17.54 4.72 -0.99
CA LYS A 82 17.55 5.43 -2.27
C LYS A 82 16.46 4.94 -3.23
N CYS A 83 16.22 3.63 -3.33
CA CYS A 83 15.15 3.11 -4.17
C CYS A 83 13.78 3.45 -3.57
N GLU A 84 13.64 3.37 -2.25
CA GLU A 84 12.44 3.82 -1.53
C GLU A 84 12.13 5.29 -1.81
N ARG A 85 13.12 6.19 -1.76
CA ARG A 85 12.94 7.58 -2.19
C ARG A 85 12.38 7.69 -3.60
N GLU A 86 12.95 6.96 -4.57
CA GLU A 86 12.48 7.04 -5.96
C GLU A 86 11.07 6.45 -6.12
N TYR A 87 10.74 5.41 -5.35
CA TYR A 87 9.38 4.86 -5.29
C TYR A 87 8.39 5.88 -4.72
N LEU A 88 8.74 6.54 -3.61
CA LEU A 88 7.90 7.57 -2.99
C LEU A 88 7.67 8.79 -3.91
N ILE A 89 8.64 9.12 -4.78
CA ILE A 89 8.43 10.09 -5.85
C ILE A 89 7.36 9.59 -6.82
N LEU A 90 7.47 8.35 -7.29
CA LEU A 90 6.52 7.77 -8.23
C LEU A 90 5.10 7.71 -7.63
N GLN A 91 4.95 7.13 -6.44
CA GLN A 91 3.68 7.00 -5.72
C GLN A 91 3.04 8.36 -5.44
N ALA A 92 3.77 9.30 -4.83
CA ALA A 92 3.20 10.58 -4.43
C ALA A 92 2.66 11.39 -5.61
N HIS A 93 3.26 11.23 -6.80
CA HIS A 93 2.76 11.86 -8.01
C HIS A 93 1.62 11.06 -8.65
N HIS A 94 1.69 9.73 -8.66
CA HIS A 94 0.62 8.85 -9.12
C HIS A 94 -0.72 9.16 -8.44
N ASP A 95 -0.70 9.21 -7.11
CA ASP A 95 -1.92 9.40 -6.30
C ASP A 95 -2.40 10.86 -6.29
N HIS A 96 -1.48 11.83 -6.42
CA HIS A 96 -1.82 13.25 -6.34
C HIS A 96 -2.19 13.88 -7.68
N CYS A 97 -1.43 13.60 -8.73
CA CYS A 97 -1.52 14.33 -9.99
C CYS A 97 -2.57 13.75 -10.92
N PRO A 98 -3.18 14.59 -11.79
CA PRO A 98 -4.00 14.10 -12.89
C PRO A 98 -3.24 13.08 -13.76
N SER A 99 -3.90 11.99 -14.18
CA SER A 99 -3.22 10.94 -14.95
C SER A 99 -2.74 11.39 -16.33
N ASP A 100 -3.30 12.46 -16.90
CA ASP A 100 -2.87 13.04 -18.17
C ASP A 100 -1.51 13.75 -18.11
N VAL A 101 -1.04 14.11 -16.90
CA VAL A 101 0.29 14.73 -16.70
C VAL A 101 1.39 13.72 -16.34
N LEU A 102 1.02 12.48 -16.00
CA LEU A 102 1.97 11.43 -15.64
C LEU A 102 2.64 10.86 -16.89
N PRO A 103 3.92 10.46 -16.80
CA PRO A 103 4.59 9.77 -17.91
C PRO A 103 3.81 8.51 -18.32
N LYS A 104 3.75 8.25 -19.63
CA LYS A 104 3.07 7.04 -20.13
C LYS A 104 3.74 5.78 -19.57
N GLY A 105 2.94 4.93 -18.93
CA GLY A 105 3.43 3.71 -18.31
C GLY A 105 3.95 3.88 -16.88
N ALA A 106 3.97 5.10 -16.33
CA ALA A 106 4.27 5.34 -14.92
C ALA A 106 3.33 4.55 -14.00
N GLU A 107 2.06 4.48 -14.37
CA GLU A 107 1.04 3.64 -13.74
C GLU A 107 1.46 2.16 -13.59
N GLN A 108 1.82 1.53 -14.72
CA GLN A 108 2.23 0.14 -14.71
C GLN A 108 3.54 -0.03 -13.94
N ASP A 109 4.46 0.91 -14.07
CA ASP A 109 5.72 0.89 -13.35
C ASP A 109 5.50 1.06 -11.83
N PHE A 110 4.52 1.85 -11.38
CA PHE A 110 4.14 1.98 -9.98
C PHE A 110 3.71 0.62 -9.40
N HIS A 111 2.74 -0.03 -10.04
CA HIS A 111 2.27 -1.36 -9.62
C HIS A 111 3.36 -2.45 -9.70
N ASP A 112 4.37 -2.30 -10.55
CA ASP A 112 5.50 -3.25 -10.60
C ASP A 112 6.43 -3.10 -9.37
N PHE A 113 6.37 -1.98 -8.64
CA PHE A 113 7.20 -1.68 -7.47
C PHE A 113 6.44 -1.62 -6.14
N GLU A 114 5.11 -1.48 -6.14
CA GLU A 114 4.29 -1.27 -4.93
C GLU A 114 4.50 -2.35 -3.85
N ASP A 115 4.57 -3.62 -4.25
CA ASP A 115 4.83 -4.75 -3.34
C ASP A 115 6.24 -4.72 -2.69
N SER A 116 7.14 -3.82 -3.10
CA SER A 116 8.54 -3.79 -2.67
C SER A 116 8.88 -2.70 -1.65
N TYR A 117 7.97 -1.76 -1.38
CA TYR A 117 8.23 -0.59 -0.53
C TYR A 117 7.00 -0.26 0.32
N SER A 118 7.21 0.56 1.36
CA SER A 118 6.11 1.07 2.15
C SER A 118 5.42 2.23 1.45
N ASP A 119 4.09 2.24 1.53
CA ASP A 119 3.25 3.25 0.92
C ASP A 119 3.09 4.51 1.77
N CYS A 120 2.73 5.59 1.09
CA CYS A 120 2.31 6.83 1.70
C CYS A 120 0.95 7.28 1.14
N MET A 121 0.13 7.90 1.98
CA MET A 121 -1.17 8.44 1.61
C MET A 121 -1.02 9.90 1.17
N ILE A 122 -1.63 10.22 0.03
CA ILE A 122 -1.84 11.58 -0.44
C ILE A 122 -3.19 11.67 -1.15
N VAL A 123 -3.86 12.81 -1.01
CA VAL A 123 -5.12 13.03 -1.69
C VAL A 123 -4.87 13.49 -3.13
N ARG A 124 -5.67 12.98 -4.07
CA ARG A 124 -5.74 13.50 -5.43
C ARG A 124 -6.02 15.00 -5.46
N GLN A 125 -5.44 15.69 -6.44
CA GLN A 125 -5.64 17.12 -6.64
C GLN A 125 -7.12 17.46 -6.85
N TYR A 126 -7.64 18.35 -6.01
CA TYR A 126 -9.03 18.80 -6.10
C TYR A 126 -9.31 19.58 -7.38
N ASN A 127 -10.40 19.23 -8.08
CA ASN A 127 -10.88 19.90 -9.27
C ASN A 127 -12.26 20.53 -9.03
N ALA A 128 -12.29 21.87 -8.95
CA ALA A 128 -13.52 22.62 -8.70
C ALA A 128 -14.60 22.53 -9.81
N LYS A 129 -14.28 21.90 -10.95
CA LYS A 129 -15.24 21.65 -12.04
C LYS A 129 -15.98 20.32 -11.88
N LEU A 130 -15.48 19.43 -11.04
CA LEU A 130 -16.07 18.11 -10.79
C LEU A 130 -16.89 18.14 -9.49
N SER A 131 -17.89 17.27 -9.41
CA SER A 131 -18.63 17.02 -8.16
C SER A 131 -17.86 16.10 -7.23
N ASP A 132 -18.26 16.05 -5.96
CA ASP A 132 -17.72 15.05 -5.02
C ASP A 132 -18.22 13.65 -5.39
N CYS A 133 -17.36 12.65 -5.23
CA CYS A 133 -17.71 11.25 -5.37
C CYS A 133 -18.65 10.83 -4.24
N ALA A 134 -19.57 9.89 -4.55
CA ALA A 134 -20.31 9.20 -3.50
C ALA A 134 -19.34 8.37 -2.65
N LYS A 135 -19.52 8.38 -1.32
CA LYS A 135 -18.70 7.56 -0.42
C LYS A 135 -18.95 6.07 -0.68
N VAL A 136 -17.89 5.29 -0.54
CA VAL A 136 -17.88 3.83 -0.69
C VAL A 136 -17.50 3.17 0.63
N GLU A 137 -17.83 1.89 0.77
CA GLU A 137 -17.40 1.06 1.88
C GLU A 137 -16.21 0.21 1.42
N CYS A 138 -15.01 0.43 1.96
CA CYS A 138 -13.79 -0.24 1.51
C CYS A 138 -13.83 -1.77 1.61
N THR A 139 -14.64 -2.29 2.54
CA THR A 139 -14.86 -3.73 2.70
C THR A 139 -15.80 -4.35 1.65
N ASP A 140 -16.46 -3.55 0.80
CA ASP A 140 -17.39 -4.03 -0.24
C ASP A 140 -16.66 -4.32 -1.56
N THR A 141 -15.77 -5.31 -1.53
CA THR A 141 -15.03 -5.76 -2.71
C THR A 141 -15.92 -6.26 -3.85
N ALA A 142 -17.15 -6.69 -3.54
CA ALA A 142 -18.14 -7.09 -4.52
C ALA A 142 -18.66 -5.88 -5.32
N ALA A 143 -18.84 -4.72 -4.69
CA ALA A 143 -19.21 -3.48 -5.37
C ALA A 143 -18.10 -3.03 -6.33
N PHE A 144 -16.83 -3.06 -5.90
CA PHE A 144 -15.68 -2.72 -6.74
C PHE A 144 -15.56 -3.65 -7.97
N THR A 145 -15.63 -4.97 -7.74
CA THR A 145 -15.59 -5.96 -8.82
C THR A 145 -16.76 -5.76 -9.81
N LYS A 146 -17.95 -5.44 -9.30
CA LYS A 146 -19.11 -5.15 -10.15
C LYS A 146 -18.90 -3.86 -10.96
N ALA A 147 -18.36 -2.81 -10.37
CA ALA A 147 -18.07 -1.56 -11.08
C ALA A 147 -17.07 -1.79 -12.23
N ALA A 148 -15.99 -2.54 -12.00
CA ALA A 148 -15.05 -2.90 -13.06
C ALA A 148 -15.71 -3.73 -14.19
N ALA A 149 -16.61 -4.65 -13.83
CA ALA A 149 -17.39 -5.40 -14.81
C ALA A 149 -18.36 -4.49 -15.59
N ASP A 150 -19.02 -3.53 -14.93
CA ASP A 150 -19.93 -2.58 -15.57
C ASP A 150 -19.18 -1.70 -16.60
N LEU A 151 -17.95 -1.26 -16.31
CA LEU A 151 -17.11 -0.52 -17.26
C LEU A 151 -16.87 -1.32 -18.55
N LYS A 152 -16.53 -2.60 -18.40
CA LYS A 152 -16.27 -3.50 -19.52
C LYS A 152 -17.53 -3.85 -20.30
N ASP A 153 -18.60 -4.24 -19.61
CA ASP A 153 -19.82 -4.76 -20.21
C ASP A 153 -20.62 -3.67 -20.95
N ASN A 154 -20.36 -2.39 -20.65
CA ASN A 154 -21.02 -1.25 -21.29
C ASN A 154 -20.13 -0.49 -22.29
N ASP A 155 -19.00 -1.08 -22.70
CA ASP A 155 -18.08 -0.52 -23.72
C ASP A 155 -17.60 0.91 -23.37
N CYS A 156 -17.30 1.15 -22.09
CA CYS A 156 -16.97 2.48 -21.58
C CYS A 156 -15.62 3.02 -22.10
N MET A 157 -14.79 2.16 -22.72
CA MET A 157 -13.58 2.55 -23.46
C MET A 157 -13.87 3.36 -24.74
N THR A 158 -15.08 3.21 -25.29
CA THR A 158 -15.48 3.95 -26.49
C THR A 158 -16.10 5.31 -26.14
N SER A 159 -16.87 5.37 -25.05
CA SER A 159 -17.44 6.59 -24.48
C SER A 159 -17.82 6.34 -23.02
N CYS A 160 -17.46 7.27 -22.14
CA CYS A 160 -17.75 7.20 -20.72
C CYS A 160 -18.95 8.07 -20.31
N ASP A 161 -19.86 8.40 -21.24
CA ASP A 161 -20.96 9.36 -20.99
C ASP A 161 -22.22 8.72 -20.41
N SER A 162 -22.30 7.38 -20.37
CA SER A 162 -23.48 6.70 -19.84
C SER A 162 -23.48 6.71 -18.31
N ASP A 163 -24.66 6.83 -17.70
CA ASP A 163 -24.80 6.82 -16.23
C ASP A 163 -24.12 5.60 -15.57
N VAL A 164 -24.10 4.46 -16.27
CA VAL A 164 -23.44 3.23 -15.80
C VAL A 164 -21.93 3.38 -15.80
N CYS A 165 -21.34 3.89 -16.89
CA CYS A 165 -19.90 4.15 -16.96
C CYS A 165 -19.47 5.17 -15.92
N VAL A 166 -20.20 6.28 -15.81
CA VAL A 166 -19.92 7.35 -14.83
C VAL A 166 -20.01 6.82 -13.41
N SER A 167 -21.08 6.12 -13.05
CA SER A 167 -21.21 5.57 -11.69
C SER A 167 -20.12 4.53 -11.39
N ALA A 168 -19.74 3.71 -12.37
CA ALA A 168 -18.74 2.67 -12.19
C ALA A 168 -17.34 3.26 -11.97
N ILE A 169 -16.88 4.16 -12.84
CA ILE A 169 -15.55 4.77 -12.70
C ILE A 169 -15.42 5.56 -11.41
N GLN A 170 -16.47 6.30 -11.01
CA GLN A 170 -16.47 7.07 -9.77
C GLN A 170 -16.47 6.18 -8.51
N THR A 171 -17.08 4.99 -8.57
CA THR A 171 -17.05 4.01 -7.47
C THR A 171 -15.64 3.46 -7.27
N ILE A 172 -14.97 3.11 -8.37
CA ILE A 172 -13.60 2.59 -8.33
C ILE A 172 -12.65 3.69 -7.85
N LEU A 173 -12.73 4.88 -8.44
CA LEU A 173 -11.91 6.05 -8.07
C LEU A 173 -12.02 6.38 -6.58
N MET A 174 -13.24 6.42 -6.03
CA MET A 174 -13.44 6.69 -4.60
C MET A 174 -12.81 5.61 -3.72
N GLY A 175 -12.88 4.35 -4.14
CA GLY A 175 -12.21 3.25 -3.44
C GLY A 175 -10.71 3.42 -3.45
N HIS A 176 -10.13 3.52 -4.66
CA HIS A 176 -8.70 3.71 -4.89
C HIS A 176 -8.11 4.85 -4.04
N ASP A 177 -8.71 6.04 -4.10
CA ASP A 177 -8.13 7.21 -3.43
C ASP A 177 -8.31 7.24 -1.90
N THR A 178 -9.14 6.37 -1.30
CA THR A 178 -9.49 6.48 0.15
C THR A 178 -9.50 5.22 0.96
N CYS A 179 -9.50 4.06 0.32
CA CYS A 179 -9.32 2.79 1.00
C CYS A 179 -7.84 2.52 1.23
N GLY A 180 -7.52 1.67 2.20
CA GLY A 180 -6.15 1.23 2.42
C GLY A 180 -5.67 0.32 1.30
N GLU A 181 -4.35 0.19 1.20
CA GLU A 181 -3.69 -0.71 0.27
C GLU A 181 -4.25 -2.14 0.37
N GLY A 182 -4.53 -2.76 -0.77
CA GLY A 182 -5.12 -4.09 -0.88
C GLY A 182 -6.61 -4.22 -0.49
N GLU A 183 -7.29 -3.15 -0.09
CA GLU A 183 -8.75 -3.17 0.13
C GLU A 183 -9.53 -3.10 -1.20
N VAL A 184 -8.96 -2.43 -2.21
CA VAL A 184 -9.45 -2.50 -3.58
C VAL A 184 -8.68 -3.61 -4.30
N PRO A 185 -9.36 -4.54 -5.01
CA PRO A 185 -8.64 -5.58 -5.73
C PRO A 185 -7.75 -4.98 -6.83
N VAL A 186 -6.52 -5.49 -6.99
CA VAL A 186 -5.54 -5.02 -8.00
C VAL A 186 -6.12 -5.02 -9.42
N GLU A 187 -6.97 -5.97 -9.80
CA GLU A 187 -7.61 -5.95 -11.13
C GLU A 187 -8.63 -4.82 -11.29
N VAL A 188 -9.21 -4.34 -10.19
CA VAL A 188 -10.14 -3.20 -10.18
C VAL A 188 -9.36 -1.88 -10.22
N GLU A 189 -8.24 -1.77 -9.51
CA GLU A 189 -7.33 -0.62 -9.62
C GLU A 189 -6.82 -0.47 -11.05
N LYS A 190 -6.28 -1.54 -11.65
CA LYS A 190 -5.89 -1.54 -13.06
C LYS A 190 -7.04 -1.11 -14.00
N ALA A 191 -8.27 -1.50 -13.67
CA ALA A 191 -9.45 -1.07 -14.42
C ALA A 191 -9.81 0.42 -14.21
N LEU A 192 -9.39 1.08 -13.13
CA LEU A 192 -9.47 2.54 -13.02
C LEU A 192 -8.60 3.15 -14.12
N HIS A 193 -7.30 2.87 -14.07
CA HIS A 193 -6.30 3.55 -14.89
C HIS A 193 -6.47 3.27 -16.39
N ASP A 194 -6.92 2.06 -16.75
CA ASP A 194 -7.30 1.71 -18.12
C ASP A 194 -8.38 2.67 -18.69
N TYR A 195 -9.33 3.12 -17.86
CA TYR A 195 -10.48 3.91 -18.29
C TYR A 195 -10.35 5.41 -17.97
N GLU A 196 -9.41 5.82 -17.12
CA GLU A 196 -9.30 7.21 -16.64
C GLU A 196 -9.19 8.23 -17.79
N GLU A 197 -8.37 7.98 -18.82
CA GLU A 197 -8.22 8.93 -19.95
C GLU A 197 -9.55 9.16 -20.67
N ILE A 198 -10.33 8.10 -20.91
CA ILE A 198 -11.63 8.20 -21.60
C ILE A 198 -12.72 8.75 -20.68
N CYS A 199 -12.58 8.53 -19.37
CA CYS A 199 -13.53 8.95 -18.35
C CYS A 199 -13.17 10.26 -17.65
N GLU A 200 -12.09 10.94 -18.01
CA GLU A 200 -11.52 12.09 -17.30
C GLU A 200 -12.56 13.17 -16.99
N ALA A 201 -13.40 13.49 -17.98
CA ALA A 201 -14.45 14.50 -17.85
C ALA A 201 -15.59 14.11 -16.88
N ASN A 202 -15.70 12.82 -16.56
CA ASN A 202 -16.74 12.23 -15.72
C ASN A 202 -16.20 11.69 -14.38
N LEU A 203 -14.93 11.94 -14.06
CA LEU A 203 -14.39 11.69 -12.71
C LEU A 203 -15.04 12.61 -11.67
N CYS A 204 -14.67 12.45 -10.41
CA CYS A 204 -15.20 13.21 -9.28
C CYS A 204 -14.10 13.50 -8.24
N ASN A 205 -14.35 14.42 -7.31
CA ASN A 205 -13.45 14.68 -6.19
C ASN A 205 -13.65 13.65 -5.08
N THR A 206 -12.57 12.98 -4.67
CA THR A 206 -12.56 12.02 -3.56
C THR A 206 -12.35 12.72 -2.20
N SER A 207 -11.81 13.95 -2.24
CA SER A 207 -11.76 14.90 -1.12
C SER A 207 -12.91 15.91 -1.18
N SER A 208 -13.35 16.42 -0.03
CA SER A 208 -14.47 17.37 0.08
C SER A 208 -14.11 18.82 -0.26
N GLY A 209 -12.90 19.07 -0.76
CA GLY A 209 -12.38 20.41 -1.01
C GLY A 209 -10.88 20.41 -1.27
N PRO A 210 -10.32 21.57 -1.68
CA PRO A 210 -8.88 21.68 -1.89
C PRO A 210 -8.13 21.46 -0.59
N VAL A 211 -7.14 20.56 -0.65
CA VAL A 211 -6.21 20.28 0.45
C VAL A 211 -4.86 20.86 0.06
N ASP A 212 -4.26 21.65 0.96
CA ASP A 212 -2.87 22.07 0.83
C ASP A 212 -1.97 20.98 1.43
N ILE A 213 -1.50 20.09 0.56
CA ILE A 213 -0.65 18.95 0.94
C ILE A 213 0.63 19.39 1.68
N PHE A 214 1.09 20.63 1.51
CA PHE A 214 2.31 21.12 2.15
C PHE A 214 2.09 21.61 3.58
N GLN A 215 0.83 21.90 3.96
CA GLN A 215 0.45 22.29 5.32
C GLN A 215 0.16 21.09 6.22
N GLU A 216 0.27 19.86 5.70
CA GLU A 216 0.12 18.65 6.49
C GLU A 216 1.16 18.62 7.63
N THR A 217 0.65 18.38 8.84
CA THR A 217 1.48 18.16 10.02
C THR A 217 2.08 16.77 9.95
N CYS A 218 3.41 16.73 9.97
CA CYS A 218 4.20 15.53 10.14
C CYS A 218 4.45 15.40 11.63
N GLU A 219 3.86 14.39 12.26
CA GLU A 219 4.22 14.06 13.62
C GLU A 219 5.66 13.55 13.55
N GLU A 220 6.60 14.26 14.18
CA GLU A 220 7.90 13.66 14.47
C GLU A 220 7.61 12.48 15.38
N GLU A 221 8.02 11.26 15.00
CA GLU A 221 7.87 10.09 15.86
C GLU A 221 8.33 10.46 17.27
N GLY A 222 7.36 10.46 18.19
CA GLY A 222 7.58 10.93 19.54
C GLY A 222 8.69 10.09 20.17
N ASP A 223 9.75 10.76 20.62
CA ASP A 223 10.70 10.29 21.63
C ASP A 223 9.91 9.48 22.68
N HIS A 224 9.93 8.14 22.55
CA HIS A 224 9.32 7.21 23.49
C HIS A 224 10.11 7.33 24.79
N LYS A 225 9.81 8.36 25.58
CA LYS A 225 10.17 8.40 26.98
C LYS A 225 9.43 7.26 27.62
N GLU A 226 10.16 6.18 27.89
CA GLU A 226 9.75 5.11 28.78
C GLU A 226 9.20 5.75 30.06
N GLU A 227 7.87 5.86 30.16
CA GLU A 227 7.24 6.06 31.44
C GLU A 227 7.40 4.76 32.21
N GLY A 228 8.52 4.68 32.95
CA GLY A 228 8.82 3.60 33.86
C GLY A 228 7.64 3.35 34.79
N LYS A 229 6.88 2.31 34.48
CA LYS A 229 5.84 1.77 35.34
C LYS A 229 6.51 1.33 36.63
N LYS A 230 6.22 2.05 37.72
CA LYS A 230 6.44 1.57 39.07
C LYS A 230 5.48 0.40 39.30
N GLU A 231 5.95 -0.82 39.12
CA GLU A 231 5.29 -1.99 39.67
C GLU A 231 5.76 -2.18 41.13
N GLU A 232 4.86 -1.88 42.05
CA GLU A 232 4.92 -2.40 43.41
C GLU A 232 4.56 -3.89 43.34
N GLY A 233 5.54 -4.76 43.54
CA GLY A 233 5.35 -6.21 43.60
C GLY A 233 6.51 -6.86 44.33
N LYS A 234 6.33 -7.04 45.64
CA LYS A 234 7.19 -7.87 46.49
C LYS A 234 7.12 -9.30 45.98
N ASP A 235 8.24 -10.00 45.94
CA ASP A 235 8.29 -11.38 46.42
C ASP A 235 9.72 -11.76 46.80
N ASP A 236 9.85 -12.10 48.07
CA ASP A 236 11.04 -12.54 48.76
C ASP A 236 11.40 -13.95 48.28
N HIS A 237 12.64 -14.16 47.81
CA HIS A 237 13.25 -15.49 47.86
C HIS A 237 14.72 -15.39 48.24
N ASP A 238 14.92 -15.54 49.56
CA ASP A 238 16.15 -15.98 50.18
C ASP A 238 16.70 -17.22 49.49
N HIS A 239 17.97 -17.17 49.09
CA HIS A 239 18.83 -18.35 49.10
C HIS A 239 20.25 -17.95 49.49
N ASP A 240 20.52 -18.14 50.78
CA ASP A 240 21.86 -18.28 51.34
C ASP A 240 22.67 -19.31 50.54
N HIS A 241 23.89 -18.93 50.15
CA HIS A 241 25.02 -19.85 50.20
C HIS A 241 26.33 -19.09 50.40
N GLU A 242 26.88 -19.25 51.59
CA GLU A 242 28.22 -18.82 52.00
C GLU A 242 29.31 -19.60 51.25
N GLY A 243 30.48 -18.95 51.05
CA GLY A 243 31.71 -19.58 50.60
C GLY A 243 32.80 -18.59 50.19
N GLU A 244 33.54 -18.09 51.20
CA GLU A 244 35.01 -17.85 51.30
C GLU A 244 35.86 -17.71 50.01
N GLU A 245 36.95 -16.95 49.89
CA GLU A 245 37.74 -15.94 50.64
C GLU A 245 38.89 -15.56 49.66
N LYS A 246 39.32 -14.27 49.63
CA LYS A 246 40.73 -13.79 49.46
C LYS A 246 41.44 -14.00 48.08
N GLU A 247 42.23 -13.10 47.47
CA GLU A 247 43.01 -11.93 47.89
C GLU A 247 43.16 -10.85 46.78
N ALA A 248 43.62 -9.68 47.24
CA ALA A 248 44.12 -8.49 46.54
C ALA A 248 45.16 -8.71 45.43
N SER A 249 45.18 -7.82 44.43
CA SER A 249 46.10 -6.67 44.42
C SER A 249 46.27 -6.08 43.02
N SER A 250 46.22 -4.76 42.97
CA SER A 250 46.66 -3.89 41.88
C SER A 250 48.11 -4.13 41.49
N ASP A 251 48.45 -3.97 40.22
CA ASP A 251 49.79 -3.54 39.84
C ASP A 251 49.73 -2.49 38.72
N GLY A 252 50.50 -1.43 38.95
CA GLY A 252 50.78 -0.35 38.03
C GLY A 252 52.27 -0.06 38.16
N GLY A 253 53.01 -0.26 37.07
CA GLY A 253 54.46 -0.10 36.98
C GLY A 253 55.02 -0.71 35.71
#